data_AF-A0A2R8C1X6-F1
#
_entry.id   AF-A0A2R8C1X6-F1
#
_cell.length_a   1.000
_cell.length_b   1.000
_cell.length_c   1.000
_cell.angle_alpha   90.00
_cell.angle_beta   90.00
_cell.angle_gamma   90.00
#
_symmetry.space_group_name_H-M   'P 1'
#
loop_
_entity.id
_entity.type
_entity.pdbx_description
1 polymer ?
#
loop_
_entity_poly.entity_id
_entity_poly.type
_entity_poly.pdbx_seq_one_letter_code
_entity_poly.pdbx_strand_id
1 'polypeptide(L)'
;MRDLYTRERGFSDLARSLAGQRISVEGYMAPPLKAQSSFFVLTGRPMAVCPFCESETEWIEDILPVQTKRVVDPVYYTVGIDTRGVLSLDEFTDPETGFVGQMRLTDATFGR
;
A
#
# COMPACT_ATOMS: atom_id res chain seq x y z
N MET A 1 -2.15 -1.20 10.18
CA MET A 1 -1.32 -0.45 9.19
C MET A 1 -0.34 0.48 9.89
N ARG A 2 -0.82 1.37 10.76
CA ARG A 2 -0.01 2.18 11.70
C ARG A 2 1.08 1.42 12.46
N ASP A 3 0.83 0.17 12.81
CA ASP A 3 1.81 -0.67 13.53
C ASP A 3 3.01 -1.11 12.68
N LEU A 4 3.01 -0.85 11.35
CA LEU A 4 4.12 -1.21 10.46
C LEU A 4 5.19 -0.10 10.38
N TYR A 5 4.84 1.15 10.67
CA TYR A 5 5.77 2.30 10.60
C TYR A 5 6.08 2.85 12.00
N THR A 6 7.34 3.23 12.23
CA THR A 6 7.73 3.99 13.43
C THR A 6 7.84 5.47 13.07
N ARG A 7 7.48 6.37 14.00
CA ARG A 7 7.59 7.84 13.83
C ARG A 7 8.98 8.34 13.44
N GLU A 8 10.02 7.54 13.72
CA GLU A 8 11.38 7.77 13.23
C GLU A 8 11.61 6.97 11.94
N ARG A 9 11.20 7.52 10.79
CA ARG A 9 11.61 7.18 9.40
C ARG A 9 12.18 5.77 9.18
N GLY A 10 11.49 4.74 9.65
CA GLY A 10 12.03 3.40 9.74
C GLY A 10 10.93 2.39 10.00
N PHE A 11 11.22 1.13 9.68
CA PHE A 11 10.29 0.03 9.90
C PHE A 11 10.13 -0.25 11.39
N SER A 12 8.89 -0.46 11.82
CA SER A 12 8.58 -0.98 13.15
C SER A 12 9.23 -2.36 13.37
N ASP A 13 9.41 -2.73 14.63
CA ASP A 13 9.86 -4.08 14.98
C ASP A 13 8.88 -5.14 14.49
N LEU A 14 7.58 -4.81 14.44
CA LEU A 14 6.56 -5.67 13.86
C LEU A 14 6.80 -5.88 12.37
N ALA A 15 7.00 -4.81 11.58
CA ALA A 15 7.28 -4.91 10.15
C ALA A 15 8.54 -5.74 9.89
N ARG A 16 9.61 -5.53 10.67
CA ARG A 16 10.85 -6.33 10.57
C ARG A 16 10.60 -7.80 10.89
N SER A 17 9.80 -8.10 11.91
CA SER A 17 9.46 -9.48 12.28
C SER A 17 8.62 -10.19 11.20
N LEU A 18 7.79 -9.43 10.48
CA LEU A 18 6.89 -9.93 9.44
C LEU A 18 7.51 -9.89 8.03
N ALA A 19 8.73 -9.35 7.88
CA ALA A 19 9.41 -9.26 6.58
C ALA A 19 9.56 -10.65 5.95
N GLY A 20 9.21 -10.76 4.67
CA GLY A 20 9.19 -12.01 3.92
C GLY A 20 8.00 -12.93 4.23
N GLN A 21 7.16 -12.58 5.21
CA GLN A 21 5.98 -13.37 5.54
C GLN A 21 4.74 -12.89 4.78
N ARG A 22 3.78 -13.80 4.61
CA ARG A 22 2.48 -13.47 4.04
C ARG A 22 1.53 -12.97 5.13
N ILE A 23 1.13 -11.70 5.02
CA ILE A 23 0.28 -11.02 5.98
C ILE A 23 -1.03 -10.57 5.33
N SER A 24 -2.05 -10.33 6.16
CA SER A 24 -3.30 -9.67 5.78
C SER A 24 -3.33 -8.27 6.40
N VAL A 25 -3.76 -7.28 5.63
CA VAL A 25 -3.88 -5.89 6.03
C VAL A 25 -5.22 -5.36 5.56
N GLU A 26 -6.04 -4.94 6.51
CA GLU A 26 -7.30 -4.25 6.26
C GLU A 26 -7.04 -2.77 5.93
N GLY A 27 -7.83 -2.22 5.02
CA GLY A 27 -7.76 -0.81 4.67
C GLY A 27 -8.68 -0.43 3.53
N TYR A 28 -8.35 0.67 2.86
CA TYR A 28 -9.11 1.23 1.76
C TYR A 28 -8.20 1.41 0.55
N MET A 29 -8.75 1.24 -0.65
CA MET A 29 -8.02 1.51 -1.88
C MET A 29 -7.99 3.01 -2.13
N ALA A 30 -6.80 3.61 -2.19
CA ALA A 30 -6.65 4.98 -2.66
C ALA A 30 -7.10 5.09 -4.12
N PRO A 31 -7.60 6.26 -4.56
CA PRO A 31 -7.91 6.49 -5.96
C PRO A 31 -6.72 6.14 -6.86
N PRO A 32 -6.93 5.36 -7.94
CA PRO A 32 -5.83 4.79 -8.72
C PRO A 32 -5.02 5.88 -9.42
N LEU A 33 -3.68 5.77 -9.34
CA LEU A 33 -2.75 6.64 -10.07
C LEU A 33 -2.82 6.43 -11.59
N LYS A 34 -3.20 5.21 -11.99
CA LYS A 34 -3.32 4.80 -13.38
C LYS A 34 -4.43 3.77 -13.50
N ALA A 35 -5.29 3.93 -14.50
CA ALA A 35 -6.30 2.93 -14.81
C ALA A 35 -5.64 1.61 -15.24
N GLN A 36 -6.22 0.48 -14.86
CA GLN A 36 -5.78 -0.85 -15.26
C GLN A 36 -4.35 -1.22 -14.84
N SER A 37 -3.88 -0.71 -13.70
CA SER A 37 -2.58 -1.09 -13.15
C SER A 37 -2.68 -2.35 -12.28
N SER A 38 -1.57 -3.10 -12.19
CA SER A 38 -1.36 -4.16 -11.20
C SER A 38 -0.94 -3.61 -9.83
N PHE A 39 -0.94 -2.29 -9.67
CA PHE A 39 -0.51 -1.56 -8.48
C PHE A 39 -1.65 -0.71 -7.89
N PHE A 40 -1.72 -0.67 -6.57
CA PHE A 40 -2.52 0.33 -5.85
C PHE A 40 -1.89 0.66 -4.49
N VAL A 41 -2.39 1.71 -3.85
CA VAL A 41 -1.99 2.09 -2.49
C VAL A 41 -3.13 1.76 -1.53
N LEU A 42 -2.86 0.94 -0.52
CA LEU A 42 -3.78 0.67 0.58
C LEU A 42 -3.60 1.73 1.65
N THR A 43 -4.69 2.27 2.18
CA THR A 43 -4.69 3.34 3.19
C THR A 43 -5.43 2.89 4.44
N GLY A 44 -5.04 3.42 5.61
CA GLY A 44 -5.71 3.13 6.88
C GLY A 44 -7.09 3.77 7.03
N ARG A 45 -7.45 4.72 6.16
CA ARG A 45 -8.71 5.48 6.18
C ARG A 45 -9.21 5.79 4.76
N PRO A 46 -10.53 5.98 4.55
CA PRO A 46 -11.08 6.37 3.25
C PRO A 46 -10.49 7.69 2.75
N MET A 47 -10.18 7.77 1.45
CA MET A 47 -9.64 8.98 0.83
C MET A 47 -10.21 9.23 -0.56
N ALA A 48 -10.78 10.42 -0.77
CA ALA A 48 -11.34 10.79 -2.07
C ALA A 48 -10.28 11.32 -3.07
N VAL A 49 -9.10 11.72 -2.58
CA VAL A 49 -8.02 12.31 -3.39
C VAL A 49 -6.77 11.46 -3.24
N CYS A 50 -6.01 11.27 -4.31
CA CYS A 50 -4.74 10.57 -4.25
C CYS A 50 -3.69 11.48 -3.54
N PRO A 51 -3.15 11.08 -2.38
CA PRO A 51 -2.23 11.92 -1.61
C PRO A 51 -0.86 12.08 -2.28
N PHE A 52 -0.60 11.36 -3.37
CA PHE A 52 0.63 11.43 -4.13
C PHE A 52 0.57 12.40 -5.31
N CYS A 53 -0.63 12.82 -5.71
CA CYS A 53 -0.80 13.81 -6.78
C CYS A 53 -0.67 15.25 -6.28
N GLU A 54 -0.86 15.49 -4.98
CA GLU A 54 -0.64 16.80 -4.38
C GLU A 54 0.69 16.80 -3.62
N SER A 55 1.60 17.64 -4.10
CA SER A 55 2.84 17.95 -3.41
C SER A 55 2.50 18.58 -2.06
N GLU A 56 3.07 18.00 -1.02
CA GLU A 56 3.05 18.42 0.38
C GLU A 56 2.09 17.63 1.28
N THR A 57 2.69 17.08 2.34
CA THR A 57 2.16 17.00 3.70
C THR A 57 1.74 15.60 4.18
N GLU A 58 2.41 15.12 5.24
CA GLU A 58 1.99 14.19 6.33
C GLU A 58 1.80 12.66 6.17
N TRP A 59 1.85 12.03 4.99
CA TRP A 59 1.24 10.68 4.83
C TRP A 59 2.19 9.48 4.73
N ILE A 60 3.36 9.51 5.36
CA ILE A 60 4.34 8.40 5.27
C ILE A 60 3.96 7.20 6.16
N GLU A 61 3.15 7.39 7.21
CA GLU A 61 2.94 6.35 8.25
C GLU A 61 1.70 5.46 8.05
N ASP A 62 0.78 5.81 7.15
CA ASP A 62 -0.57 5.20 7.07
C ASP A 62 -0.96 4.72 5.66
N ILE A 63 0.05 4.39 4.86
CA ILE A 63 -0.12 3.82 3.53
C ILE A 63 0.70 2.54 3.37
N LEU A 64 0.25 1.64 2.52
CA LEU A 64 0.98 0.43 2.15
C LEU A 64 0.84 0.23 0.64
N PRO A 65 1.91 0.42 -0.13
CA PRO A 65 1.92 0.09 -1.55
C PRO A 65 1.68 -1.41 -1.76
N VAL A 66 0.87 -1.75 -2.77
CA VAL A 66 0.46 -3.11 -3.06
C VAL A 66 0.70 -3.43 -4.53
N GLN A 67 1.51 -4.46 -4.78
CA GLN A 67 1.72 -5.04 -6.10
C GLN A 67 1.00 -6.38 -6.18
N THR A 68 0.06 -6.47 -7.11
CA THR A 68 -0.76 -7.64 -7.38
C THR A 68 -0.27 -8.37 -8.64
N LYS A 69 -0.66 -9.64 -8.80
CA LYS A 69 -0.29 -10.44 -9.99
C LYS A 69 -1.13 -10.13 -11.23
N ARG A 70 -2.26 -9.45 -11.07
CA ARG A 70 -3.26 -9.21 -12.13
C ARG A 70 -3.66 -7.75 -12.10
N VAL A 71 -4.15 -7.24 -13.23
CA VAL A 71 -4.74 -5.90 -13.27
C VAL A 71 -5.86 -5.80 -12.24
N VAL A 72 -5.80 -4.73 -11.45
CA VAL A 72 -6.77 -4.45 -10.39
C VAL A 72 -8.00 -3.80 -11.00
N ASP A 73 -9.18 -4.28 -10.61
CA ASP A 73 -10.43 -3.55 -10.78
C ASP A 73 -10.61 -2.61 -9.58
N PRO A 74 -10.52 -1.28 -9.76
CA PRO A 74 -10.51 -0.35 -8.64
C PRO A 74 -11.80 -0.43 -7.82
N VAL A 75 -11.66 -0.52 -6.51
CA VAL A 75 -12.78 -0.42 -5.59
C VAL A 75 -12.93 1.04 -5.14
N TYR A 76 -14.17 1.47 -4.94
CA TYR A 76 -14.45 2.81 -4.43
C TYR A 76 -13.79 3.02 -3.05
N TYR A 77 -13.20 4.19 -2.83
CA TYR A 77 -12.35 4.49 -1.67
C TYR A 77 -13.06 4.44 -0.30
N THR A 78 -14.39 4.33 -0.27
CA THR A 78 -15.18 4.15 0.96
C THR A 78 -15.42 2.68 1.31
N VAL A 79 -15.06 1.75 0.44
CA VAL A 79 -15.22 0.31 0.64
C VAL A 79 -13.96 -0.24 1.29
N GLY A 80 -14.13 -0.84 2.48
CA GLY A 80 -13.06 -1.58 3.14
C GLY A 80 -12.70 -2.84 2.36
N ILE A 81 -11.41 -3.16 2.34
CA ILE A 81 -10.86 -4.38 1.73
C ILE A 81 -9.87 -5.06 2.67
N ASP A 82 -9.81 -6.40 2.61
CA ASP A 82 -8.70 -7.17 3.18
C ASP A 82 -7.69 -7.48 2.08
N THR A 83 -6.45 -7.04 2.26
CA THR A 83 -5.38 -7.27 1.30
C THR A 83 -4.36 -8.25 1.88
N ARG A 84 -4.12 -9.35 1.16
CA ARG A 84 -3.18 -10.39 1.55
C ARG A 84 -2.01 -10.46 0.59
N GLY A 85 -0.79 -10.37 1.11
CA GLY A 85 0.44 -10.40 0.29
C GLY A 85 1.69 -10.66 1.12
N VAL A 86 2.84 -10.79 0.45
CA VAL A 86 4.15 -10.95 1.10
C VAL A 86 4.71 -9.58 1.43
N LEU A 87 5.03 -9.33 2.70
CA LEU A 87 5.66 -8.08 3.13
C LEU A 87 7.11 -8.03 2.67
N SER A 88 7.47 -7.05 1.85
CA SER A 88 8.84 -6.74 1.44
C SER A 88 9.24 -5.38 2.01
N LEU A 89 10.46 -5.30 2.56
CA LEU A 89 11.07 -4.10 3.15
C LEU A 89 12.25 -3.61 2.31
N ASP A 90 12.11 -3.71 0.98
CA ASP A 90 13.15 -3.32 0.03
C ASP A 90 12.74 -2.06 -0.71
N GLU A 91 13.72 -1.22 -1.05
CA GLU A 91 13.52 -0.09 -1.95
C GLU A 91 13.01 -0.57 -3.32
N PHE A 92 12.03 0.14 -3.86
CA PHE A 92 11.48 -0.16 -5.17
C PHE A 92 10.94 1.08 -5.86
N THR A 93 10.89 0.98 -7.18
CA THR A 93 10.16 1.89 -8.06
C THR A 93 9.15 1.07 -8.83
N ASP A 94 7.87 1.43 -8.74
CA ASP A 94 6.83 0.82 -9.53
C ASP A 94 6.98 1.24 -11.01
N PRO A 95 7.10 0.28 -11.95
CA PRO A 95 7.38 0.59 -13.34
C PRO A 95 6.17 1.21 -14.07
N GLU A 96 4.95 1.03 -13.57
CA GLU A 96 3.74 1.51 -14.25
C GLU A 96 3.37 2.94 -13.87
N THR A 97 3.65 3.31 -12.61
CA THR A 97 3.24 4.58 -11.99
C THR A 97 4.42 5.49 -11.63
N GLY A 98 5.66 4.95 -11.58
CA GLY A 98 6.84 5.68 -11.10
C GLY A 98 6.89 5.84 -9.58
N PHE A 99 5.98 5.18 -8.84
CA PHE A 99 5.91 5.28 -7.38
C PHE A 99 7.18 4.73 -6.74
N VAL A 100 7.83 5.52 -5.88
CA VAL A 100 9.01 5.11 -5.12
C VAL A 100 8.62 4.81 -3.67
N GLY A 101 9.03 3.66 -3.16
CA GLY A 101 8.78 3.26 -1.78
C GLY A 101 9.85 2.34 -1.22
N GLN A 102 9.80 2.11 0.09
CA GLN A 102 10.74 1.24 0.81
C GLN A 102 10.06 0.03 1.45
N MET A 103 8.72 -0.06 1.38
CA MET A 103 7.93 -1.19 1.85
C MET A 103 6.74 -1.41 0.93
N ARG A 104 6.38 -2.67 0.70
CA ARG A 104 5.20 -3.05 -0.08
C ARG A 104 4.68 -4.43 0.26
N LEU A 105 3.44 -4.71 -0.12
CA LEU A 105 2.96 -6.08 -0.30
C LEU A 105 3.22 -6.51 -1.75
N THR A 106 3.93 -7.62 -1.91
CA THR A 106 4.11 -8.29 -3.20
C THR A 106 3.23 -9.52 -3.30
N ASP A 107 3.02 -10.02 -4.52
CA ASP A 107 2.17 -11.19 -4.77
C ASP A 107 0.77 -11.02 -4.16
N ALA A 108 0.24 -9.80 -4.15
CA ALA A 108 -0.93 -9.49 -3.35
C ALA A 108 -2.23 -9.86 -4.08
N THR A 109 -3.23 -10.18 -3.27
CA THR A 109 -4.64 -10.34 -3.64
C THR A 109 -5.49 -9.62 -2.61
N PHE A 110 -6.64 -9.07 -3.00
CA PHE A 110 -7.55 -8.42 -2.06
C PHE A 110 -8.99 -8.92 -2.24
N GLY A 111 -9.77 -8.82 -1.17
CA GLY A 111 -11.20 -9.12 -1.12
C GLY A 111 -11.98 -8.05 -0.36
N ARG A 112 -13.30 -8.11 -0.45
CA ARG A 112 -14.24 -7.31 0.35
C ARG A 112 -14.73 -8.12 1.53
#